data_AF-A0A2J7TCE2-F1
#
_entry.id   AF-A0A2J7TCE2-F1
#
_cell.length_a   1.000
_cell.length_b   1.000
_cell.length_c   1.000
_cell.angle_alpha   90.00
_cell.angle_beta   90.00
_cell.angle_gamma   90.00
#
_symmetry.space_group_name_H-M   'P 1'
#
loop_
_entity.id
_entity.type
_entity.pdbx_description
1 polymer ?
#
loop_
_entity_poly.entity_id
_entity_poly.type
_entity_poly.pdbx_seq_one_letter_code
_entity_poly.pdbx_strand_id
1 'polypeptide(L)'
;MRFPTMMAFCFYDVRTLLIKRWLKTLRAVLLFDCARSGLWCARPAIAALALFGVTLLGAIPDVAHAADLTLVCPGDGSSVPVTEPMLEDQSTGQRTAITDPQLKAVAMETCSPGNVAGANSVVKITNKRDVSIFVSFTTSNHKQGPITWGGGCEKLAPASSAGSASSTGGVMIRKGVTCTAKVNNNAVSSRFCAALDQPPADCYNAQANHQTMVETIFEPGSNPGCFNKGYCVWFDISVIPSTCTDDLWKLNQCANTGGASYNLPVSVSCGSKPVYACQGPTSGKYGSANYPANCGNPDATCSGTPACLNAYFYPMFDPPENKYQPNTVCLGGQTLTLTFLPGQ
;
A
#
# COMPACT_ATOMS: atom_id res chain seq x y z
N MET A 1 -32.99 38.30 24.97
CA MET A 1 -33.90 37.77 23.93
C MET A 1 -33.07 37.32 22.73
N ARG A 2 -33.42 36.15 22.17
CA ARG A 2 -32.96 35.52 20.90
C ARG A 2 -31.79 34.50 20.98
N PHE A 3 -32.24 33.24 21.08
CA PHE A 3 -31.82 31.92 20.58
C PHE A 3 -30.41 31.62 20.02
N PRO A 4 -29.85 30.42 20.30
CA PRO A 4 -28.78 29.80 19.52
C PRO A 4 -29.33 28.94 18.37
N THR A 5 -28.61 28.95 17.26
CA THR A 5 -28.86 28.14 16.05
C THR A 5 -28.27 26.74 16.22
N MET A 6 -29.11 25.71 16.21
CA MET A 6 -28.69 24.30 16.09
C MET A 6 -28.28 24.00 14.64
N MET A 7 -27.06 23.50 14.42
CA MET A 7 -26.69 22.77 13.20
C MET A 7 -27.07 21.30 13.36
N ALA A 8 -28.01 20.83 12.55
CA ALA A 8 -28.35 19.42 12.40
C ALA A 8 -27.32 18.75 11.47
N PHE A 9 -26.56 17.78 11.97
CA PHE A 9 -25.74 16.89 11.16
C PHE A 9 -26.64 15.82 10.51
N CYS A 10 -26.72 15.83 9.18
CA CYS A 10 -27.28 14.72 8.43
C CYS A 10 -26.26 13.59 8.38
N PHE A 11 -26.50 12.51 9.13
CA PHE A 11 -25.84 11.23 8.92
C PHE A 11 -26.35 10.63 7.59
N TYR A 12 -25.49 10.64 6.57
CA TYR A 12 -25.74 9.89 5.35
C TYR A 12 -25.46 8.41 5.60
N ASP A 13 -26.50 7.59 5.45
CA ASP A 13 -26.50 6.15 5.70
C ASP A 13 -25.59 5.39 4.71
N VAL A 14 -24.48 4.88 5.22
CA VAL A 14 -23.46 4.06 4.53
C VAL A 14 -24.09 2.81 3.88
N ARG A 15 -25.22 2.31 4.38
CA ARG A 15 -25.95 1.16 3.82
C ARG A 15 -26.50 1.45 2.42
N THR A 16 -26.91 2.69 2.16
CA THR A 16 -27.45 3.11 0.85
C THR A 16 -26.37 3.12 -0.24
N LEU A 17 -25.12 3.38 0.13
CA LEU A 17 -23.98 3.42 -0.79
C LEU A 17 -23.52 2.01 -1.20
N LEU A 18 -23.55 1.05 -0.27
CA LEU A 18 -23.22 -0.34 -0.54
C LEU A 18 -24.28 -1.04 -1.42
N ILE A 19 -25.58 -0.80 -1.15
CA ILE A 19 -26.68 -1.33 -1.97
C ILE A 19 -26.63 -0.77 -3.39
N LYS A 20 -26.34 0.53 -3.57
CA LYS A 20 -26.16 1.13 -4.90
C LYS A 20 -24.95 0.57 -5.66
N ARG A 21 -23.87 0.22 -4.95
CA ARG A 21 -22.68 -0.39 -5.57
C ARG A 21 -22.96 -1.83 -5.99
N TRP A 22 -23.67 -2.60 -5.16
CA TRP A 22 -24.11 -3.96 -5.48
C TRP A 22 -25.09 -4.03 -6.66
N LEU A 23 -26.10 -3.13 -6.70
CA LEU A 23 -27.05 -3.05 -7.82
C LEU A 23 -26.38 -2.62 -9.13
N LYS A 24 -25.33 -1.80 -9.09
CA LYS A 24 -24.52 -1.47 -10.28
C LYS A 24 -23.75 -2.69 -10.80
N THR A 25 -23.19 -3.52 -9.92
CA THR A 25 -22.48 -4.74 -10.32
C THR A 25 -23.44 -5.78 -10.89
N LEU A 26 -24.63 -5.96 -10.29
CA LEU A 26 -25.65 -6.88 -10.80
C LEU A 26 -26.17 -6.47 -12.18
N ARG A 27 -26.35 -5.15 -12.40
CA ARG A 27 -26.74 -4.58 -13.70
C ARG A 27 -25.65 -4.75 -14.76
N ALA A 28 -24.37 -4.69 -14.37
CA ALA A 28 -23.25 -4.93 -15.28
C ALA A 28 -23.16 -6.40 -15.69
N VAL A 29 -23.39 -7.35 -14.76
CA VAL A 29 -23.39 -8.80 -15.05
C VAL A 29 -24.54 -9.18 -15.99
N LEU A 30 -25.75 -8.65 -15.75
CA LEU A 30 -26.91 -8.88 -16.63
C LEU A 30 -26.76 -8.26 -18.04
N LEU A 31 -25.87 -7.28 -18.21
CA LEU A 31 -25.56 -6.67 -19.51
C LEU A 31 -24.37 -7.35 -20.22
N PHE A 32 -23.48 -8.02 -19.48
CA PHE A 32 -22.30 -8.67 -20.06
C PHE A 32 -22.57 -10.04 -20.70
N ASP A 33 -23.66 -10.73 -20.32
CA ASP A 33 -24.02 -12.04 -20.91
C ASP A 33 -24.63 -11.94 -22.33
N CYS A 34 -24.92 -10.74 -22.83
CA CYS A 34 -25.35 -10.53 -24.22
C CYS A 34 -24.22 -10.26 -25.21
N ALA A 35 -22.98 -10.06 -24.75
CA ALA A 35 -21.89 -9.57 -25.60
C ALA A 35 -20.87 -10.64 -26.04
N ARG A 36 -21.02 -11.90 -25.61
CA ARG A 36 -20.01 -12.95 -25.85
C ARG A 36 -20.45 -14.19 -26.64
N SER A 37 -21.69 -14.26 -27.08
CA SER A 37 -22.18 -15.33 -27.96
C SER A 37 -22.73 -14.74 -29.26
N GLY A 38 -22.01 -14.94 -30.37
CA GLY A 38 -22.39 -14.49 -31.70
C GLY A 38 -23.56 -15.27 -32.32
N LEU A 39 -24.69 -15.39 -31.61
CA LEU A 39 -25.92 -15.93 -32.16
C LEU A 39 -27.10 -14.97 -31.95
N TRP A 40 -27.52 -14.36 -33.05
CA TRP A 40 -28.88 -13.95 -33.44
C TRP A 40 -29.87 -13.61 -32.33
N CYS A 41 -30.14 -12.30 -32.20
CA CYS A 41 -31.30 -11.75 -31.53
C CYS A 41 -32.62 -12.31 -32.11
N ALA A 42 -33.34 -13.08 -31.31
CA ALA A 42 -34.78 -13.26 -31.45
C ALA A 42 -35.45 -12.94 -30.10
N ARG A 43 -36.36 -11.97 -30.10
CA ARG A 43 -37.35 -11.73 -29.04
C ARG A 43 -38.72 -11.75 -29.73
N PRO A 44 -39.80 -12.29 -29.10
CA PRO A 44 -40.12 -12.06 -27.69
C PRO A 44 -40.70 -13.29 -26.97
N ALA A 45 -39.99 -13.86 -25.99
CA ALA A 45 -40.56 -14.92 -25.15
C ALA A 45 -39.87 -15.06 -23.79
N ILE A 46 -39.54 -13.95 -23.11
CA ILE A 46 -39.08 -13.97 -21.71
C ILE A 46 -39.72 -12.81 -20.94
N ALA A 47 -41.05 -12.73 -21.03
CA ALA A 47 -41.89 -11.98 -20.09
C ALA A 47 -42.98 -12.88 -19.48
N ALA A 48 -43.07 -14.15 -19.89
CA ALA A 48 -44.12 -15.08 -19.48
C ALA A 48 -43.67 -16.13 -18.44
N LEU A 49 -42.38 -16.23 -18.13
CA LEU A 49 -41.85 -17.16 -17.11
C LEU A 49 -41.65 -16.52 -15.72
N ALA A 50 -41.89 -15.21 -15.59
CA ALA A 50 -41.87 -14.51 -14.30
C ALA A 50 -43.25 -14.41 -13.62
N LEU A 51 -44.34 -14.88 -14.27
CA LEU A 51 -45.70 -14.80 -13.73
C LEU A 51 -46.41 -16.15 -13.50
N PHE A 52 -45.81 -17.28 -13.86
CA PHE A 52 -46.43 -18.62 -13.74
C PHE A 52 -45.68 -19.57 -12.80
N GLY A 53 -44.96 -19.03 -11.82
CA GLY A 53 -44.32 -19.79 -10.73
C GLY A 53 -44.87 -19.45 -9.35
N VAL A 54 -46.06 -18.85 -9.24
CA VAL A 54 -46.65 -18.40 -7.97
C VAL A 54 -47.81 -19.28 -7.48
N THR A 55 -48.20 -20.33 -8.22
CA THR A 55 -49.34 -21.16 -7.81
C THR A 55 -49.08 -22.63 -8.08
N LEU A 56 -48.32 -23.29 -7.21
CA LEU A 56 -48.66 -24.57 -6.57
C LEU A 56 -47.46 -25.09 -5.77
N LEU A 57 -47.74 -25.54 -4.53
CA LEU A 57 -46.83 -26.04 -3.49
C LEU A 57 -46.15 -24.89 -2.71
N GLY A 58 -46.61 -24.45 -1.54
CA GLY A 58 -47.15 -25.24 -0.42
C GLY A 58 -46.11 -25.36 0.69
N ALA A 59 -45.68 -24.22 1.25
CA ALA A 59 -45.08 -24.02 2.57
C ALA A 59 -44.41 -22.64 2.56
N ILE A 60 -45.07 -21.63 3.11
CA ILE A 60 -44.39 -20.40 3.51
C ILE A 60 -43.91 -20.68 4.94
N PRO A 61 -42.59 -20.67 5.19
CA PRO A 61 -42.10 -20.02 6.38
C PRO A 61 -41.33 -18.77 5.96
N ASP A 62 -41.74 -17.68 6.58
CA ASP A 62 -40.97 -16.51 6.90
C ASP A 62 -40.27 -15.76 5.76
N VAL A 63 -40.79 -14.55 5.55
CA VAL A 63 -40.03 -13.33 5.29
C VAL A 63 -38.56 -13.54 5.64
N ALA A 64 -37.71 -13.72 4.62
CA ALA A 64 -36.27 -13.76 4.78
C ALA A 64 -35.84 -12.45 5.46
N HIS A 65 -35.68 -12.51 6.78
CA HIS A 65 -34.91 -11.52 7.52
C HIS A 65 -33.55 -11.53 6.84
N ALA A 66 -33.18 -10.41 6.21
CA ALA A 66 -31.80 -10.19 5.85
C ALA A 66 -31.02 -10.28 7.17
N ALA A 67 -30.32 -11.39 7.38
CA ALA A 67 -29.61 -11.65 8.62
C ALA A 67 -28.70 -10.45 8.91
N ASP A 68 -28.83 -9.90 10.11
CA ASP A 68 -27.96 -8.82 10.57
C ASP A 68 -26.64 -9.47 10.99
N LEU A 69 -25.79 -9.70 10.00
CA LEU A 69 -24.52 -10.40 10.17
C LEU A 69 -23.45 -9.44 10.69
N THR A 70 -22.84 -9.79 11.81
CA THR A 70 -21.65 -9.12 12.34
C THR A 70 -20.42 -10.02 12.17
N LEU A 71 -19.26 -9.39 11.97
CA LEU A 71 -18.00 -10.11 11.94
C LEU A 71 -17.51 -10.32 13.38
N VAL A 72 -17.26 -11.57 13.76
CA VAL A 72 -16.68 -11.96 15.05
C VAL A 72 -15.22 -12.35 14.86
N CYS A 73 -14.35 -11.74 15.64
CA CYS A 73 -12.91 -11.89 15.50
C CYS A 73 -12.31 -12.75 16.62
N PRO A 74 -11.20 -13.47 16.34
CA PRO A 74 -10.46 -14.18 17.38
C PRO A 74 -10.01 -13.21 18.47
N GLY A 75 -10.38 -13.48 19.72
CA GLY A 75 -9.95 -12.68 20.87
C GLY A 75 -10.88 -11.54 21.29
N ASP A 76 -12.06 -11.37 20.66
CA ASP A 76 -13.05 -10.33 21.00
C ASP A 76 -13.73 -10.49 22.39
N GLY A 77 -13.16 -11.29 23.30
CA GLY A 77 -13.73 -11.54 24.63
C GLY A 77 -15.08 -12.26 24.60
N SER A 78 -15.44 -12.85 23.46
CA SER A 78 -16.67 -13.61 23.32
C SER A 78 -16.69 -14.82 24.26
N SER A 79 -17.86 -15.11 24.83
CA SER A 79 -18.07 -16.25 25.75
C SER A 79 -17.77 -17.61 25.11
N VAL A 80 -17.80 -17.68 23.78
CA VAL A 80 -17.34 -18.83 23.00
C VAL A 80 -16.13 -18.38 22.17
N PRO A 81 -14.91 -18.84 22.50
CA PRO A 81 -13.72 -18.45 21.78
C PRO A 81 -13.74 -18.99 20.34
N VAL A 82 -13.32 -18.17 19.38
CA VAL A 82 -13.15 -18.55 17.97
C VAL A 82 -11.67 -18.44 17.59
N THR A 83 -11.18 -19.40 16.80
CA THR A 83 -9.78 -19.44 16.33
C THR A 83 -9.59 -18.78 14.96
N GLU A 84 -10.68 -18.51 14.24
CA GLU A 84 -10.71 -17.82 12.95
C GLU A 84 -11.89 -16.83 12.89
N PRO A 85 -11.86 -15.82 11.99
CA PRO A 85 -12.99 -14.92 11.77
C PRO A 85 -14.26 -15.65 11.34
N MET A 86 -15.40 -15.29 11.93
CA MET A 86 -16.71 -15.87 11.63
C MET A 86 -17.76 -14.78 11.44
N LEU A 87 -18.86 -15.09 10.75
CA LEU A 87 -20.05 -14.22 10.72
C LEU A 87 -21.04 -14.72 11.76
N GLU A 88 -21.54 -13.83 12.63
CA GLU A 88 -22.59 -14.12 13.60
C GLU A 88 -23.86 -13.39 13.19
N ASP A 89 -24.96 -14.14 13.07
CA ASP A 89 -26.28 -13.56 12.92
C ASP A 89 -26.74 -13.01 14.28
N GLN A 90 -26.90 -11.70 14.39
CA GLN A 90 -27.28 -11.03 15.62
C GLN A 90 -28.67 -11.43 16.13
N SER A 91 -29.56 -11.90 15.24
CA SER A 91 -30.92 -12.28 15.61
C SER A 91 -30.99 -13.69 16.22
N THR A 92 -30.10 -14.58 15.81
CA THR A 92 -30.10 -16.00 16.21
C THR A 92 -28.90 -16.39 17.07
N GLY A 93 -27.85 -15.57 17.10
CA GLY A 93 -26.55 -15.91 17.68
C GLY A 93 -25.79 -16.98 16.91
N GLN A 94 -26.30 -17.42 15.75
CA GLN A 94 -25.69 -18.49 14.98
C GLN A 94 -24.42 -18.00 14.29
N ARG A 95 -23.34 -18.77 14.44
CA ARG A 95 -22.05 -18.48 13.83
C ARG A 95 -21.82 -19.33 12.58
N THR A 96 -21.36 -18.69 11.53
CA THR A 96 -21.05 -19.32 10.24
C THR A 96 -19.59 -19.05 9.88
N ALA A 97 -18.86 -20.11 9.54
CA ALA A 97 -17.49 -20.00 9.06
C ALA A 97 -17.46 -19.32 7.68
N ILE A 98 -16.47 -18.45 7.47
CA ILE A 98 -16.25 -17.81 6.17
C ILE A 98 -15.45 -18.78 5.30
N THR A 99 -16.14 -19.46 4.38
CA THR A 99 -15.53 -20.47 3.51
C THR A 99 -14.94 -19.90 2.23
N ASP A 100 -15.42 -18.74 1.78
CA ASP A 100 -14.88 -18.05 0.60
C ASP A 100 -13.47 -17.49 0.91
N PRO A 101 -12.43 -17.84 0.13
CA PRO A 101 -11.06 -17.42 0.42
C PRO A 101 -10.84 -15.90 0.40
N GLN A 102 -11.57 -15.14 -0.44
CA GLN A 102 -11.39 -13.69 -0.56
C GLN A 102 -12.06 -12.97 0.61
N LEU A 103 -13.29 -13.37 0.95
CA LEU A 103 -14.01 -12.88 2.14
C LEU A 103 -13.26 -13.26 3.41
N LYS A 104 -12.68 -14.47 3.49
CA LYS A 104 -11.86 -14.89 4.63
C LYS A 104 -10.62 -14.02 4.79
N ALA A 105 -9.94 -13.66 3.70
CA ALA A 105 -8.80 -12.76 3.73
C ALA A 105 -9.17 -11.34 4.21
N VAL A 106 -10.28 -10.79 3.73
CA VAL A 106 -10.80 -9.48 4.18
C VAL A 106 -11.22 -9.52 5.65
N ALA A 107 -11.87 -10.60 6.07
CA ALA A 107 -12.29 -10.82 7.44
C ALA A 107 -11.08 -10.97 8.38
N MET A 108 -10.04 -11.69 7.97
CA MET A 108 -8.77 -11.77 8.71
C MET A 108 -8.09 -10.41 8.83
N GLU A 109 -8.06 -9.61 7.76
CA GLU A 109 -7.54 -8.23 7.82
C GLU A 109 -8.37 -7.35 8.77
N THR A 110 -9.69 -7.51 8.76
CA THR A 110 -10.61 -6.74 9.60
C THR A 110 -10.55 -7.16 11.07
N CYS A 111 -10.33 -8.45 11.33
CA CYS A 111 -10.21 -9.07 12.65
C CYS A 111 -8.82 -9.05 13.26
N SER A 112 -7.83 -8.67 12.46
CA SER A 112 -6.52 -8.31 12.93
C SER A 112 -6.21 -6.89 12.47
N PRO A 113 -7.00 -5.87 12.88
CA PRO A 113 -6.47 -4.52 12.82
C PRO A 113 -5.29 -4.60 13.79
N GLY A 114 -4.05 -4.48 13.32
CA GLY A 114 -2.92 -4.63 14.23
C GLY A 114 -2.78 -3.41 15.12
N ASN A 115 -3.73 -3.30 16.04
CA ASN A 115 -3.71 -2.59 17.29
C ASN A 115 -2.77 -3.32 18.25
N VAL A 116 -1.55 -3.67 17.80
CA VAL A 116 -0.47 -3.78 18.75
C VAL A 116 -0.22 -2.34 19.16
N ALA A 117 -0.58 -2.01 20.40
CA ALA A 117 -0.22 -0.78 21.09
C ALA A 117 1.31 -0.70 21.15
N GLY A 118 1.93 -0.36 20.04
CA GLY A 118 3.35 -0.19 19.88
C GLY A 118 3.55 1.21 19.32
N ALA A 119 4.31 2.03 20.03
CA ALA A 119 4.77 3.31 19.51
C ALA A 119 5.70 3.14 18.28
N ASN A 120 5.93 1.91 17.80
CA ASN A 120 6.86 1.62 16.72
C ASN A 120 6.32 0.56 15.76
N SER A 121 6.61 0.74 14.46
CA SER A 121 6.43 -0.25 13.40
C SER A 121 7.70 -1.06 13.19
N VAL A 122 7.55 -2.34 12.85
CA VAL A 122 8.68 -3.22 12.52
C VAL A 122 8.99 -3.14 11.03
N VAL A 123 10.24 -2.91 10.69
CA VAL A 123 10.76 -2.89 9.32
C VAL A 123 11.80 -3.99 9.17
N LYS A 124 11.64 -4.86 8.17
CA LYS A 124 12.67 -5.84 7.78
C LYS A 124 13.32 -5.39 6.48
N ILE A 125 14.64 -5.32 6.47
CA ILE A 125 15.42 -4.90 5.31
C ILE A 125 16.35 -6.06 4.92
N THR A 126 16.04 -6.70 3.80
CA THR A 126 16.78 -7.86 3.30
C THR A 126 17.73 -7.44 2.18
N ASN A 127 19.01 -7.80 2.30
CA ASN A 127 19.96 -7.64 1.21
C ASN A 127 20.12 -8.97 0.46
N LYS A 128 19.53 -9.09 -0.74
CA LYS A 128 19.72 -10.26 -1.63
C LYS A 128 20.85 -10.06 -2.64
N ARG A 129 21.59 -8.96 -2.57
CA ARG A 129 22.78 -8.75 -3.40
C ARG A 129 23.93 -9.62 -2.91
N ASP A 130 24.90 -9.81 -3.78
CA ASP A 130 26.17 -10.49 -3.52
C ASP A 130 27.21 -9.61 -2.81
N VAL A 131 26.92 -8.31 -2.66
CA VAL A 131 27.71 -7.31 -1.94
C VAL A 131 26.94 -6.74 -0.75
N SER A 132 27.66 -6.16 0.22
CA SER A 132 27.03 -5.39 1.29
C SER A 132 26.34 -4.15 0.74
N ILE A 133 25.30 -3.70 1.45
CA ILE A 133 24.64 -2.43 1.20
C ILE A 133 24.66 -1.57 2.46
N PHE A 134 24.56 -0.27 2.27
CA PHE A 134 24.49 0.71 3.33
C PHE A 134 23.16 1.43 3.26
N VAL A 135 22.36 1.32 4.32
CA VAL A 135 20.98 1.81 4.35
C VAL A 135 20.85 2.93 5.36
N SER A 136 20.14 3.98 4.98
CA SER A 136 19.79 5.09 5.86
C SER A 136 18.29 5.30 5.93
N PHE A 137 17.86 5.94 7.01
CA PHE A 137 16.47 6.36 7.23
C PHE A 137 16.45 7.80 7.71
N THR A 138 15.85 8.70 6.92
CA THR A 138 15.76 10.12 7.26
C THR A 138 14.33 10.63 7.28
N THR A 139 14.06 11.64 8.11
CA THR A 139 12.78 12.36 8.13
C THR A 139 12.91 13.70 7.40
N SER A 140 11.79 14.36 7.15
CA SER A 140 11.70 15.65 6.40
C SER A 140 12.54 16.80 6.93
N ASN A 141 13.16 16.65 8.10
CA ASN A 141 14.15 17.57 8.64
C ASN A 141 15.59 17.29 8.12
N HIS A 142 15.75 16.44 7.11
CA HIS A 142 17.04 16.06 6.51
C HIS A 142 18.04 15.42 7.48
N LYS A 143 17.53 14.77 8.54
CA LYS A 143 18.33 14.09 9.56
C LYS A 143 17.87 12.66 9.75
N GLN A 144 18.71 11.86 10.42
CA GLN A 144 18.34 10.51 10.83
C GLN A 144 17.00 10.52 11.57
N GLY A 145 16.07 9.69 11.10
CA GLY A 145 14.76 9.56 11.70
C GLY A 145 14.77 8.77 13.01
N PRO A 146 13.64 8.70 13.72
CA PRO A 146 13.51 7.95 14.98
C PRO A 146 13.44 6.43 14.71
N ILE A 147 14.59 5.86 14.37
CA ILE A 147 14.77 4.44 14.05
C ILE A 147 15.72 3.76 15.03
N THR A 148 15.34 2.57 15.47
CA THR A 148 16.21 1.67 16.22
C THR A 148 16.60 0.49 15.34
N TRP A 149 17.87 0.45 14.95
CA TRP A 149 18.47 -0.67 14.22
C TRP A 149 18.72 -1.86 15.15
N GLY A 150 18.26 -3.04 14.75
CA GLY A 150 18.32 -4.28 15.53
C GLY A 150 19.16 -5.38 14.87
N GLY A 151 18.73 -6.63 15.02
CA GLY A 151 19.48 -7.80 14.55
C GLY A 151 19.71 -7.78 13.04
N GLY A 152 20.92 -8.18 12.60
CA GLY A 152 21.34 -8.18 11.20
C GLY A 152 21.72 -6.81 10.63
N CYS A 153 21.62 -5.75 11.43
CA CYS A 153 22.07 -4.40 11.09
C CYS A 153 23.44 -4.13 11.73
N GLU A 154 24.48 -3.91 10.94
CA GLU A 154 25.79 -3.55 11.45
C GLU A 154 25.88 -2.03 11.58
N LYS A 155 25.88 -1.56 12.84
CA LYS A 155 26.14 -0.16 13.14
C LYS A 155 27.56 0.18 12.72
N LEU A 156 27.69 1.25 11.95
CA LEU A 156 29.00 1.77 11.59
C LEU A 156 29.49 2.66 12.73
N ALA A 157 30.78 2.55 13.03
CA ALA A 157 31.40 3.51 13.92
C ALA A 157 31.23 4.91 13.32
N PRO A 158 30.94 5.95 14.12
CA PRO A 158 30.98 7.32 13.63
C PRO A 158 32.37 7.55 13.01
N ALA A 159 32.40 8.08 11.79
CA ALA A 159 33.66 8.37 11.10
C ALA A 159 34.51 9.26 12.02
N SER A 160 35.65 8.73 12.46
CA SER A 160 36.56 9.42 13.39
C SER A 160 37.34 10.49 12.63
N SER A 161 36.70 11.63 12.35
CA SER A 161 37.40 12.83 11.90
C SER A 161 36.54 14.09 12.11
N ALA A 162 36.87 14.80 13.18
CA ALA A 162 36.81 16.25 13.37
C ALA A 162 35.59 17.03 12.84
N GLY A 163 34.76 17.48 13.78
CA GLY A 163 33.99 18.72 13.64
C GLY A 163 32.52 18.54 13.25
N SER A 164 31.63 18.78 14.21
CA SER A 164 30.17 18.94 14.07
C SER A 164 29.35 17.64 13.87
N ALA A 165 28.74 17.19 14.97
CA ALA A 165 27.48 16.43 15.10
C ALA A 165 26.84 15.79 13.83
N SER A 166 27.54 14.91 13.13
CA SER A 166 26.97 14.08 12.06
C SER A 166 27.14 12.60 12.43
N SER A 167 26.24 12.09 13.27
CA SER A 167 26.05 10.64 13.39
C SER A 167 25.59 10.11 12.04
N THR A 168 26.45 9.37 11.33
CA THR A 168 26.10 8.67 10.09
C THR A 168 24.94 7.71 10.40
N GLY A 169 23.71 8.15 10.18
CA GLY A 169 22.49 7.56 10.72
C GLY A 169 22.00 6.28 10.04
N GLY A 170 22.93 5.53 9.46
CA GLY A 170 22.65 4.32 8.70
C GLY A 170 23.38 3.10 9.24
N VAL A 171 23.15 1.98 8.57
CA VAL A 171 23.72 0.67 8.90
C VAL A 171 24.24 -0.02 7.66
N MET A 172 25.24 -0.87 7.84
CA MET A 172 25.61 -1.85 6.83
C MET A 172 24.75 -3.11 7.00
N ILE A 173 24.31 -3.68 5.88
CA ILE A 173 23.65 -4.98 5.82
C ILE A 173 24.49 -5.86 4.88
N ARG A 174 25.13 -6.89 5.45
CA ARG A 174 25.94 -7.83 4.66
C ARG A 174 25.10 -8.55 3.59
N LYS A 175 25.79 -9.07 2.58
CA LYS A 175 25.19 -9.92 1.55
C LYS A 175 24.36 -11.05 2.17
N GLY A 176 23.17 -11.28 1.66
CA GLY A 176 22.25 -12.33 2.14
C GLY A 176 21.63 -12.10 3.52
N VAL A 177 21.92 -11.00 4.21
CA VAL A 177 21.44 -10.75 5.58
C VAL A 177 20.13 -9.96 5.59
N THR A 178 19.28 -10.25 6.58
CA THR A 178 18.11 -9.43 6.91
C THR A 178 18.37 -8.62 8.17
N CYS A 179 18.35 -7.30 8.04
CA CYS A 179 18.35 -6.33 9.13
C CYS A 179 16.91 -6.09 9.60
N THR A 180 16.67 -6.12 10.92
CA THR A 180 15.39 -5.77 11.52
C THR A 180 15.51 -4.44 12.26
N ALA A 181 14.59 -3.51 11.98
CA ALA A 181 14.53 -2.21 12.63
C ALA A 181 13.13 -1.93 13.22
N LYS A 182 13.08 -0.99 14.16
CA LYS A 182 11.84 -0.44 14.70
C LYS A 182 11.82 1.07 14.44
N VAL A 183 10.75 1.58 13.83
CA VAL A 183 10.58 3.01 13.53
C VAL A 183 9.43 3.55 14.34
N ASN A 184 9.62 4.71 14.98
CA ASN A 184 8.55 5.36 15.74
C ASN A 184 7.36 5.72 14.83
N ASN A 185 6.14 5.44 15.30
CA ASN A 185 4.88 5.70 14.59
C ASN A 185 4.48 7.19 14.51
N ASN A 186 5.43 8.10 14.71
CA ASN A 186 5.31 9.53 14.45
C ASN A 186 6.37 10.04 13.47
N ALA A 187 7.10 9.14 12.79
CA ALA A 187 8.00 9.49 11.70
C ALA A 187 7.20 9.88 10.43
N VAL A 188 6.43 10.95 10.57
CA VAL A 188 5.60 11.51 9.50
C VAL A 188 6.53 12.12 8.45
N SER A 189 6.37 11.68 7.19
CA SER A 189 7.25 12.03 6.06
C SER A 189 8.71 11.60 6.26
N SER A 190 9.02 10.39 5.81
CA SER A 190 10.31 9.74 6.00
C SER A 190 10.72 8.91 4.79
N ARG A 191 12.00 8.60 4.66
CA ARG A 191 12.57 7.97 3.48
C ARG A 191 13.63 6.96 3.87
N PHE A 192 13.58 5.78 3.24
CA PHE A 192 14.72 4.86 3.18
C PHE A 192 15.42 5.01 1.82
N CYS A 193 16.75 4.92 1.85
CA CYS A 193 17.59 4.88 0.67
C CYS A 193 18.85 4.09 1.00
N ALA A 194 19.53 3.57 -0.03
CA ALA A 194 20.73 2.77 0.16
C ALA A 194 21.81 3.08 -0.88
N ALA A 195 23.05 2.74 -0.57
CA ALA A 195 24.20 2.81 -1.47
C ALA A 195 25.16 1.64 -1.24
N LEU A 196 26.18 1.50 -2.11
CA LEU A 196 27.14 0.38 -2.06
C LEU A 196 28.41 0.70 -1.28
N ASP A 197 28.77 1.97 -1.13
CA ASP A 197 30.08 2.36 -0.57
C ASP A 197 29.99 2.86 0.87
N GLN A 198 28.94 3.63 1.18
CA GLN A 198 28.72 4.22 2.50
C GLN A 198 27.24 4.55 2.72
N PRO A 199 26.77 4.73 3.96
CA PRO A 199 25.39 5.12 4.21
C PRO A 199 25.09 6.49 3.60
N PRO A 200 23.98 6.63 2.86
CA PRO A 200 23.52 7.96 2.45
C PRO A 200 23.33 8.87 3.66
N ALA A 201 23.89 10.08 3.63
CA ALA A 201 23.74 11.01 4.74
C ALA A 201 22.29 11.50 4.89
N ASP A 202 21.61 11.69 3.76
CA ASP A 202 20.23 12.16 3.71
C ASP A 202 19.47 11.56 2.51
N CYS A 203 18.43 10.78 2.81
CA CYS A 203 17.54 10.23 1.79
C CYS A 203 16.62 11.26 1.15
N TYR A 204 16.50 12.48 1.69
CA TYR A 204 15.82 13.56 0.98
C TYR A 204 16.60 14.07 -0.23
N ASN A 205 17.92 13.84 -0.26
CA ASN A 205 18.78 14.11 -1.41
C ASN A 205 18.87 12.92 -2.38
N ALA A 206 18.10 11.84 -2.18
CA ALA A 206 18.16 10.65 -3.03
C ALA A 206 18.01 10.99 -4.52
N GLN A 207 17.08 11.87 -4.88
CA GLN A 207 16.85 12.30 -6.26
C GLN A 207 18.07 12.95 -6.90
N ALA A 208 18.71 13.88 -6.18
CA ALA A 208 19.93 14.56 -6.63
C ALA A 208 21.14 13.60 -6.69
N ASN A 209 21.14 12.57 -5.84
CA ASN A 209 22.18 11.54 -5.79
C ASN A 209 21.89 10.33 -6.68
N HIS A 210 20.82 10.38 -7.48
CA HIS A 210 20.36 9.28 -8.33
C HIS A 210 20.15 7.96 -7.56
N GLN A 211 19.54 8.03 -6.38
CA GLN A 211 19.27 6.87 -5.53
C GLN A 211 17.80 6.47 -5.60
N THR A 212 17.55 5.17 -5.58
CA THR A 212 16.19 4.62 -5.42
C THR A 212 15.71 4.91 -4.02
N MET A 213 14.48 5.42 -3.91
CA MET A 213 13.90 5.84 -2.65
C MET A 213 12.67 5.01 -2.31
N VAL A 214 12.53 4.64 -1.04
CA VAL A 214 11.28 4.12 -0.49
C VAL A 214 10.73 5.21 0.42
N GLU A 215 9.67 5.88 -0.02
CA GLU A 215 9.01 6.91 0.77
C GLU A 215 8.06 6.25 1.76
N THR A 216 8.04 6.74 2.98
CA THR A 216 7.23 6.18 4.07
C THR A 216 6.62 7.28 4.93
N ILE A 217 5.38 7.09 5.37
CA ILE A 217 4.74 7.92 6.39
C ILE A 217 4.30 7.00 7.52
N PHE A 218 5.01 7.04 8.65
CA PHE A 218 4.62 6.32 9.85
C PHE A 218 3.64 7.18 10.64
N GLU A 219 2.37 6.81 10.58
CA GLU A 219 1.29 7.59 11.14
C GLU A 219 0.78 7.02 12.47
N PRO A 220 0.50 7.89 13.46
CA PRO A 220 -0.11 7.47 14.70
C PRO A 220 -1.56 7.05 14.48
N GLY A 221 -2.08 6.13 15.29
CA GLY A 221 -3.44 5.64 15.13
C GLY A 221 -4.56 6.66 15.34
N SER A 222 -4.24 7.84 15.89
CA SER A 222 -5.13 8.98 15.99
C SER A 222 -5.24 9.80 14.70
N ASN A 223 -4.43 9.50 13.67
CA ASN A 223 -4.42 10.24 12.41
C ASN A 223 -5.46 9.66 11.43
N PRO A 224 -6.32 10.49 10.80
CA PRO A 224 -7.28 10.03 9.78
C PRO A 224 -6.65 9.31 8.58
N GLY A 225 -5.37 9.55 8.28
CA GLY A 225 -4.67 8.89 7.18
C GLY A 225 -4.56 7.37 7.36
N CYS A 226 -4.71 6.83 8.57
CA CYS A 226 -4.81 5.38 8.80
C CYS A 226 -6.25 4.85 8.78
N PHE A 227 -7.19 5.57 8.18
CA PHE A 227 -8.61 5.20 8.09
C PHE A 227 -9.26 4.94 9.47
N ASN A 228 -8.75 5.57 10.53
CA ASN A 228 -9.13 5.30 11.93
C ASN A 228 -8.95 3.82 12.35
N LYS A 229 -8.07 3.06 11.68
CA LYS A 229 -7.81 1.63 11.94
C LYS A 229 -6.59 1.38 12.85
N GLY A 230 -6.15 2.39 13.59
CA GLY A 230 -4.93 2.32 14.40
C GLY A 230 -3.70 2.80 13.62
N TYR A 231 -2.50 2.44 14.09
CA TYR A 231 -1.24 2.83 13.45
C TYR A 231 -1.15 2.32 12.02
N CYS A 232 -0.42 3.03 11.15
CA CYS A 232 -0.15 2.54 9.81
C CYS A 232 1.13 3.14 9.23
N VAL A 233 1.61 2.53 8.15
CA VAL A 233 2.73 3.02 7.35
C VAL A 233 2.26 3.14 5.91
N TRP A 234 2.09 4.36 5.42
CA TRP A 234 1.98 4.58 3.98
C TRP A 234 3.35 4.40 3.35
N PHE A 235 3.40 3.76 2.19
CA PHE A 235 4.66 3.58 1.48
C PHE A 235 4.48 3.55 -0.03
N ASP A 236 5.57 3.88 -0.71
CA ASP A 236 5.74 3.76 -2.15
C ASP A 236 7.23 3.62 -2.49
N ILE A 237 7.51 3.37 -3.77
CA ILE A 237 8.85 3.47 -4.34
C ILE A 237 8.87 4.69 -5.24
N SER A 238 9.92 5.49 -5.12
CA SER A 238 10.09 6.71 -5.89
C SER A 238 11.44 6.70 -6.60
N VAL A 239 11.38 6.90 -7.91
CA VAL A 239 12.53 7.07 -8.81
C VAL A 239 12.40 8.38 -9.59
N ILE A 240 11.66 9.34 -9.04
CA ILE A 240 11.43 10.65 -9.65
C ILE A 240 12.80 11.33 -9.88
N PRO A 241 13.12 11.75 -11.11
CA PRO A 241 14.35 12.47 -11.38
C PRO A 241 14.51 13.73 -10.52
N SER A 242 15.76 14.15 -10.29
CA SER A 242 16.03 15.41 -9.59
C SER A 242 15.30 16.57 -10.26
N THR A 243 14.74 17.49 -9.46
CA THR A 243 14.00 18.68 -9.92
C THR A 243 12.73 18.46 -10.73
N CYS A 244 12.35 17.21 -11.03
CA CYS A 244 11.13 16.93 -11.78
C CYS A 244 9.89 17.22 -10.94
N THR A 245 9.03 18.11 -11.45
CA THR A 245 7.71 18.41 -10.89
C THR A 245 6.62 17.84 -11.77
N ASP A 246 5.38 17.86 -11.30
CA ASP A 246 4.21 17.41 -12.08
C ASP A 246 4.06 18.24 -13.37
N ASP A 247 4.25 19.56 -13.30
CA ASP A 247 4.21 20.46 -14.46
C ASP A 247 5.35 20.18 -15.45
N LEU A 248 6.58 20.03 -14.94
CA LEU A 248 7.73 19.72 -15.79
C LEU A 248 7.57 18.35 -16.46
N TRP A 249 6.94 17.39 -15.78
CA TRP A 249 6.63 16.10 -16.38
C TRP A 249 5.64 16.24 -17.53
N LYS A 250 4.50 16.89 -17.30
CA LYS A 250 3.46 17.11 -18.32
C LYS A 250 3.98 17.88 -19.55
N LEU A 251 4.95 18.78 -19.35
CA LEU A 251 5.61 19.53 -20.41
C LEU A 251 6.77 18.77 -21.07
N ASN A 252 7.01 17.51 -20.70
CA ASN A 252 8.15 16.71 -21.19
C ASN A 252 9.51 17.43 -20.95
N GLN A 253 9.66 18.07 -19.79
CA GLN A 253 10.89 18.77 -19.39
C GLN A 253 11.73 17.95 -18.40
N CYS A 254 11.14 16.91 -17.80
CA CYS A 254 11.87 15.96 -16.95
C CYS A 254 12.81 15.01 -17.74
N ALA A 255 12.72 14.96 -19.07
CA ALA A 255 13.67 14.19 -19.90
C ALA A 255 15.12 14.70 -19.78
N ASN A 256 15.30 15.99 -19.49
CA ASN A 256 16.62 16.62 -19.43
C ASN A 256 17.28 16.58 -18.05
N THR A 257 16.61 15.99 -17.05
CA THR A 257 17.09 15.99 -15.66
C THR A 257 18.00 14.79 -15.33
N GLY A 258 18.50 14.08 -16.35
CA GLY A 258 19.41 12.95 -16.18
C GLY A 258 18.73 11.60 -15.92
N GLY A 259 17.42 11.48 -16.22
CA GLY A 259 16.66 10.23 -16.08
C GLY A 259 16.28 9.88 -14.64
N ALA A 260 15.62 8.73 -14.48
CA ALA A 260 15.07 8.25 -13.22
C ALA A 260 16.14 8.18 -12.12
N SER A 261 15.79 8.64 -10.92
CA SER A 261 16.65 8.55 -9.75
C SER A 261 16.71 7.10 -9.27
N TYR A 262 17.74 6.37 -9.70
CA TYR A 262 17.86 4.95 -9.42
C TYR A 262 19.33 4.52 -9.28
N ASN A 263 19.60 3.73 -8.25
CA ASN A 263 20.90 3.08 -8.06
C ASN A 263 20.77 1.60 -7.71
N LEU A 264 19.79 1.22 -6.90
CA LEU A 264 19.64 -0.14 -6.39
C LEU A 264 18.19 -0.63 -6.60
N PRO A 265 18.01 -1.88 -7.02
CA PRO A 265 16.70 -2.46 -7.18
C PRO A 265 16.13 -2.79 -5.81
N VAL A 266 14.86 -2.48 -5.63
CA VAL A 266 14.16 -2.68 -4.36
C VAL A 266 12.76 -3.22 -4.61
N SER A 267 12.32 -4.13 -3.74
CA SER A 267 10.90 -4.43 -3.59
C SER A 267 10.44 -4.10 -2.18
N VAL A 268 9.21 -3.60 -2.09
CA VAL A 268 8.55 -3.27 -0.83
C VAL A 268 7.25 -4.07 -0.74
N SER A 269 7.00 -4.64 0.43
CA SER A 269 5.80 -5.43 0.70
C SER A 269 5.38 -5.29 2.16
N CYS A 270 4.11 -5.55 2.43
CA CYS A 270 3.59 -5.58 3.78
C CYS A 270 2.50 -6.64 3.89
N GLY A 271 2.70 -7.63 4.77
CA GLY A 271 1.76 -8.74 4.96
C GLY A 271 1.40 -9.44 3.65
N SER A 272 0.11 -9.56 3.36
CA SER A 272 -0.44 -10.15 2.12
C SER A 272 -0.68 -9.12 1.00
N LYS A 273 -0.28 -7.85 1.17
CA LYS A 273 -0.48 -6.81 0.15
C LYS A 273 0.38 -7.06 -1.10
N PRO A 274 -0.02 -6.52 -2.27
CA PRO A 274 0.78 -6.59 -3.49
C PRO A 274 2.21 -6.08 -3.26
N VAL A 275 3.17 -6.71 -3.93
CA VAL A 275 4.58 -6.32 -3.88
C VAL A 275 4.84 -5.20 -4.87
N TYR A 276 5.43 -4.11 -4.38
CA TYR A 276 5.91 -2.98 -5.17
C TYR A 276 7.36 -3.31 -5.51
N ALA A 277 7.79 -3.15 -6.76
CA ALA A 277 9.11 -3.60 -7.15
C ALA A 277 9.71 -2.76 -8.27
N CYS A 278 10.92 -2.27 -8.04
CA CYS A 278 11.72 -1.53 -8.98
C CYS A 278 13.05 -2.26 -9.20
N GLN A 279 13.13 -3.01 -10.30
CA GLN A 279 14.28 -3.85 -10.65
C GLN A 279 15.36 -3.10 -11.44
N GLY A 280 15.08 -1.88 -11.90
CA GLY A 280 15.97 -1.16 -12.79
C GLY A 280 15.86 -1.59 -14.26
N PRO A 281 16.76 -1.07 -15.11
CA PRO A 281 16.89 -1.48 -16.50
C PRO A 281 17.42 -2.91 -16.60
N THR A 282 17.03 -3.64 -17.65
CA THR A 282 17.41 -5.04 -17.92
C THR A 282 18.89 -5.24 -18.30
N SER A 283 19.70 -4.18 -18.28
CA SER A 283 21.09 -4.20 -18.71
C SER A 283 22.07 -4.68 -17.61
N GLY A 284 21.59 -4.96 -16.40
CA GLY A 284 22.43 -5.28 -15.24
C GLY A 284 23.29 -4.11 -14.74
N LYS A 285 23.23 -2.95 -15.40
CA LYS A 285 24.01 -1.76 -15.04
C LYS A 285 23.17 -0.82 -14.17
N TYR A 286 23.73 -0.45 -13.03
CA TYR A 286 23.12 0.43 -12.03
C TYR A 286 23.41 1.90 -12.31
N GLY A 287 22.53 2.81 -11.87
CA GLY A 287 22.68 4.26 -12.03
C GLY A 287 21.75 4.87 -13.09
N SER A 288 21.43 6.15 -12.91
CA SER A 288 20.50 6.93 -13.74
C SER A 288 20.85 6.90 -15.24
N ALA A 289 22.13 6.89 -15.59
CA ALA A 289 22.62 6.79 -16.98
C ALA A 289 22.24 5.49 -17.70
N ASN A 290 21.81 4.46 -16.98
CA ASN A 290 21.46 3.15 -17.53
C ASN A 290 19.96 2.91 -17.63
N TYR A 291 19.13 3.78 -17.04
CA TYR A 291 17.75 3.88 -17.50
C TYR A 291 17.76 4.37 -18.95
N PRO A 292 16.79 3.96 -19.79
CA PRO A 292 16.54 4.67 -21.03
C PRO A 292 16.52 6.17 -20.70
N ALA A 293 17.24 7.00 -21.47
CA ALA A 293 17.44 8.43 -21.17
C ALA A 293 16.12 9.20 -20.93
N ASN A 294 14.99 8.59 -21.30
CA ASN A 294 13.66 9.14 -21.16
C ASN A 294 12.88 8.57 -19.97
N CYS A 295 13.34 7.59 -19.19
CA CYS A 295 12.56 7.17 -18.02
C CYS A 295 12.61 8.23 -16.93
N GLY A 296 11.47 8.87 -16.70
CA GLY A 296 11.52 10.29 -16.34
C GLY A 296 10.72 11.22 -17.26
N ASN A 297 10.05 10.71 -18.30
CA ASN A 297 9.30 11.48 -19.29
C ASN A 297 7.98 10.77 -19.65
N PRO A 298 6.84 11.49 -19.83
CA PRO A 298 5.56 10.92 -20.26
C PRO A 298 5.64 10.14 -21.59
N ASP A 299 6.54 10.52 -22.50
CA ASP A 299 6.68 9.94 -23.84
C ASP A 299 7.66 8.75 -23.89
N ALA A 300 8.23 8.38 -22.75
CA ALA A 300 9.17 7.28 -22.66
C ALA A 300 8.46 5.94 -22.51
N THR A 301 8.88 4.95 -23.29
CA THR A 301 8.47 3.56 -23.10
C THR A 301 9.16 2.96 -21.87
N CYS A 302 8.77 3.41 -20.68
CA CYS A 302 9.14 2.78 -19.40
C CYS A 302 8.16 1.68 -19.01
N SER A 303 7.00 1.64 -19.67
CA SER A 303 6.01 0.58 -19.59
C SER A 303 6.37 -0.56 -20.55
N GLY A 304 6.76 -1.74 -20.03
CA GLY A 304 6.76 -2.96 -20.86
C GLY A 304 7.76 -4.08 -20.55
N THR A 305 8.81 -3.85 -19.78
CA THR A 305 9.85 -4.85 -19.47
C THR A 305 10.48 -4.45 -18.14
N PRO A 306 10.78 -5.36 -17.19
CA PRO A 306 10.55 -5.20 -15.75
C PRO A 306 11.18 -3.94 -15.12
N ALA A 307 10.66 -2.77 -15.43
CA ALA A 307 11.19 -1.49 -15.05
C ALA A 307 10.13 -0.84 -14.15
N CYS A 308 10.28 -1.09 -12.86
CA CYS A 308 9.52 -0.46 -11.77
C CYS A 308 8.00 -0.55 -11.86
N LEU A 309 7.52 -1.72 -11.43
CA LEU A 309 6.11 -1.97 -11.15
C LEU A 309 5.71 -1.20 -9.88
N ASN A 310 4.72 -0.34 -10.01
CA ASN A 310 4.17 0.47 -8.93
C ASN A 310 5.24 1.37 -8.27
N ALA A 311 5.88 2.23 -9.06
CA ALA A 311 6.79 3.26 -8.55
C ALA A 311 6.45 4.63 -9.16
N TYR A 312 6.70 5.69 -8.40
CA TYR A 312 6.60 7.06 -8.89
C TYR A 312 7.79 7.39 -9.80
N PHE A 313 7.48 7.82 -11.02
CA PHE A 313 8.44 8.44 -11.94
C PHE A 313 8.31 9.97 -11.98
N TYR A 314 7.20 10.50 -11.46
CA TYR A 314 6.93 11.92 -11.22
C TYR A 314 5.89 12.05 -10.08
N PRO A 315 5.64 13.26 -9.54
CA PRO A 315 4.85 13.42 -8.33
C PRO A 315 3.35 13.04 -8.41
N MET A 316 2.71 13.05 -9.60
CA MET A 316 1.31 12.64 -9.81
C MET A 316 0.30 13.35 -8.87
N PHE A 317 0.50 14.65 -8.60
CA PHE A 317 -0.36 15.38 -7.66
C PHE A 317 -1.68 15.83 -8.31
N ASP A 318 -1.65 16.19 -9.59
CA ASP A 318 -2.81 16.76 -10.25
C ASP A 318 -3.67 15.71 -10.96
N PRO A 319 -4.97 16.00 -11.14
CA PRO A 319 -5.82 15.21 -12.02
C PRO A 319 -5.35 15.25 -13.49
N PRO A 320 -5.58 14.18 -14.27
CA PRO A 320 -6.28 12.96 -13.87
C PRO A 320 -5.39 11.88 -13.22
N GLU A 321 -4.08 12.04 -13.15
CA GLU A 321 -3.16 10.96 -12.79
C GLU A 321 -3.08 10.70 -11.29
N ASN A 322 -3.49 11.65 -10.44
CA ASN A 322 -3.57 11.48 -8.99
C ASN A 322 -4.38 10.26 -8.50
N LYS A 323 -5.31 9.74 -9.31
CA LYS A 323 -6.06 8.50 -8.99
C LYS A 323 -5.25 7.20 -9.20
N TYR A 324 -4.10 7.29 -9.87
CA TYR A 324 -3.23 6.15 -10.21
C TYR A 324 -1.95 6.14 -9.40
N GLN A 325 -1.88 6.92 -8.32
CA GLN A 325 -0.75 6.99 -7.41
C GLN A 325 -0.31 5.60 -6.95
N PRO A 326 0.94 5.19 -7.23
CA PRO A 326 1.48 3.91 -6.81
C PRO A 326 1.93 3.97 -5.34
N ASN A 327 0.99 4.15 -4.43
CA ASN A 327 1.20 4.01 -2.99
C ASN A 327 0.24 2.97 -2.41
N THR A 328 0.53 2.52 -1.19
CA THR A 328 -0.37 1.68 -0.41
C THR A 328 -0.08 1.83 1.08
N VAL A 329 -0.86 1.14 1.91
CA VAL A 329 -0.79 1.21 3.36
C VAL A 329 -0.48 -0.15 3.97
N CYS A 330 0.48 -0.15 4.89
CA CYS A 330 0.77 -1.22 5.82
C CYS A 330 0.04 -0.92 7.13
N LEU A 331 -0.92 -1.74 7.53
CA LEU A 331 -1.63 -1.51 8.78
C LEU A 331 -0.74 -1.85 9.97
N GLY A 332 -1.06 -1.30 11.15
CA GLY A 332 -0.37 -1.58 12.39
C GLY A 332 -0.25 -3.09 12.63
N GLY A 333 0.77 -3.50 13.39
CA GLY A 333 1.09 -4.90 13.65
C GLY A 333 1.64 -5.69 12.45
N GLN A 334 1.48 -5.20 11.22
CA GLN A 334 2.14 -5.77 10.05
C GLN A 334 3.61 -5.35 9.99
N THR A 335 4.42 -6.15 9.30
CA THR A 335 5.84 -5.86 9.09
C THR A 335 6.03 -5.31 7.69
N LEU A 336 6.57 -4.10 7.58
CA LEU A 336 7.05 -3.54 6.32
C LEU A 336 8.35 -4.25 5.94
N THR A 337 8.40 -4.83 4.75
CA THR A 337 9.58 -5.56 4.27
C THR A 337 10.14 -4.90 3.02
N LEU A 338 11.35 -4.37 3.14
CA LEU A 338 12.18 -3.87 2.05
C LEU A 338 13.15 -4.98 1.66
N THR A 339 13.28 -5.28 0.37
CA THR A 339 14.28 -6.22 -0.14
C THR A 339 15.08 -5.55 -1.23
N PHE A 340 16.37 -5.38 -1.02
CA PHE A 340 17.30 -4.97 -2.06
C PHE A 340 17.70 -6.19 -2.89
N LEU A 341 17.41 -6.12 -4.18
CA LEU A 341 17.46 -7.26 -5.09
C LEU A 341 18.82 -7.34 -5.79
N PRO A 342 19.20 -8.49 -6.36
CA PRO A 342 20.42 -8.61 -7.16
C PRO A 342 20.36 -7.89 -8.52
N GLY A 343 19.22 -7.29 -8.89
CA GLY A 343 18.99 -6.69 -10.21
C GLY A 343 18.62 -7.73 -11.27
N GLN A 344 18.32 -7.25 -12.49
CA GLN A 344 18.12 -8.06 -13.68
C GLN A 344 19.31 -7.93 -14.63
#